data_AF-A0A1W1HXK4-F1
#
_entry.id   AF-A0A1W1HXK4-F1
#
_cell.length_a   1.000
_cell.length_b   1.000
_cell.length_c   1.000
_cell.angle_alpha   90.00
_cell.angle_beta   90.00
_cell.angle_gamma   90.00
#
_symmetry.space_group_name_H-M   'P 1'
#
loop_
_entity.id
_entity.type
_entity.pdbx_description
1 polymer ?
#
loop_
_entity_poly.entity_id
_entity_poly.type
_entity_poly.pdbx_seq_one_letter_code
_entity_poly.pdbx_strand_id
1 'polypeptide(L)'
;MRDVFARIEPRTRSDSLEPGIAARLWDPAWMLARQWVLGELDGEDAGTPVSAILEVDHHAVTHASWEGQEIPFDPKAVPLDAMIEGDRIYSASDWALRQRVEAGQTLVRALRSAGFTSLVSELLQIYPLREMNADQVKREPRAAGLQALAVGRVPDGESIYKKARELGHLPILGQQGDPAQILSDWLVDLSSQFCEPPSPPLGGAKGIPPVWDKSRLDYSFSVRCASLSDEFRVLEHRGLRMDWYGFEQIQAGNQATVQPNRQTVTRVPTPIRFGGMPEPRYWTFENANIDLGSVEASSTDLARMAILQFAFAYGNDAFLIPVALPVGAFSRIVSLKVADTFGQTTAILPAMRRQTLDRSAWSFLAISETAGMPGNLLFVPPVADHAQFGVVLEEATLLRDEMANLVWGVERKVEGEDGRPLDRAQALQRETDAPPEALANGPLTYTLQTGVPANWFPIADVPGQPRMMKLVPFDQFSEGPRGRLLPAKGGEIFEEEVPREGVRLCQRYVMARWFNGETFVWRRTERATGRGEGSSGLRFDIAEPS
;
A
#
# COMPACT_ATOMS: atom_id res chain seq x y z
N MET A 1 16.22 -53.47 8.53
CA MET A 1 15.69 -54.65 9.24
C MET A 1 14.26 -54.84 8.76
N ARG A 2 13.79 -56.07 8.59
CA ARG A 2 12.41 -56.35 8.18
C ARG A 2 11.49 -55.97 9.34
N ASP A 3 10.80 -54.85 9.23
CA ASP A 3 9.82 -54.44 10.23
C ASP A 3 8.62 -55.37 10.18
N VAL A 4 8.25 -55.83 11.37
CA VAL A 4 7.26 -56.86 11.64
C VAL A 4 5.88 -56.33 11.26
N PHE A 5 5.26 -56.93 10.26
CA PHE A 5 3.82 -56.77 10.00
C PHE A 5 3.04 -57.32 11.20
N ALA A 6 2.48 -56.45 12.04
CA ALA A 6 1.48 -56.85 13.02
C ALA A 6 0.18 -57.21 12.28
N ARG A 7 -0.12 -58.50 12.19
CA ARG A 7 -1.39 -59.00 11.65
C ARG A 7 -2.50 -58.71 12.65
N ILE A 8 -3.38 -57.78 12.32
CA ILE A 8 -4.65 -57.58 13.02
C ILE A 8 -5.53 -58.81 12.70
N GLU A 9 -5.80 -59.67 13.68
CA GLU A 9 -6.69 -60.82 13.49
C GLU A 9 -8.15 -60.38 13.58
N PRO A 10 -8.99 -60.65 12.55
CA PRO A 10 -10.41 -60.35 12.62
C PRO A 10 -11.09 -61.33 13.60
N ARG A 11 -11.77 -60.79 14.61
CA ARG A 11 -12.61 -61.58 15.52
C ARG A 11 -13.86 -62.04 14.76
N THR A 12 -14.06 -63.35 14.70
CA THR A 12 -15.08 -64.07 13.91
C THR A 12 -16.55 -63.89 14.35
N ARG A 13 -16.89 -62.90 15.20
CA ARG A 13 -18.25 -62.73 15.73
C ARG A 13 -18.90 -61.39 15.40
N SER A 14 -18.13 -60.40 14.95
CA SER A 14 -18.63 -59.06 14.61
C SER A 14 -17.53 -58.27 13.92
N ASP A 15 -17.83 -57.74 12.73
CA ASP A 15 -16.95 -56.83 11.99
C ASP A 15 -17.04 -55.39 12.53
N SER A 16 -17.89 -55.12 13.52
CA SER A 16 -18.01 -53.80 14.13
C SER A 16 -16.73 -53.43 14.89
N LEU A 17 -16.09 -52.36 14.43
CA LEU A 17 -14.99 -51.67 15.12
C LEU A 17 -15.49 -50.78 16.26
N GLU A 18 -16.81 -50.58 16.40
CA GLU A 18 -17.43 -49.72 17.42
C GLU A 18 -16.92 -50.00 18.84
N PRO A 19 -16.78 -51.25 19.32
CA PRO A 19 -16.27 -51.48 20.67
C PRO A 19 -14.84 -50.99 20.88
N GLY A 20 -14.02 -50.97 19.82
CA GLY A 20 -12.63 -50.50 19.86
C GLY A 20 -12.50 -48.98 19.84
N ILE A 21 -13.43 -48.29 19.17
CA ILE A 21 -13.45 -46.82 19.05
C ILE A 21 -14.31 -46.13 20.12
N ALA A 22 -15.25 -46.84 20.77
CA ALA A 22 -16.26 -46.24 21.67
C ALA A 22 -15.74 -45.74 23.04
N ALA A 23 -14.42 -45.63 23.26
CA ALA A 23 -13.77 -45.07 24.47
C ALA A 23 -14.54 -45.33 25.80
N ARG A 24 -14.99 -46.57 26.02
CA ARG A 24 -15.97 -46.92 27.07
C ARG A 24 -15.38 -46.77 28.47
N LEU A 25 -16.07 -46.17 29.42
CA LEU A 25 -15.57 -46.04 30.80
C LEU A 25 -15.94 -47.26 31.68
N TRP A 26 -15.03 -47.64 32.59
CA TRP A 26 -15.21 -48.69 33.59
C TRP A 26 -14.68 -48.20 34.96
N ASP A 27 -13.86 -49.00 35.64
CA ASP A 27 -13.22 -48.61 36.89
C ASP A 27 -11.89 -47.84 36.65
N PRO A 28 -11.32 -47.20 37.69
CA PRO A 28 -10.05 -46.46 37.55
C PRO A 28 -8.86 -47.32 37.10
N ALA A 29 -8.82 -48.61 37.45
CA ALA A 29 -7.73 -49.50 37.04
C ALA A 29 -7.81 -49.79 35.53
N TRP A 30 -9.02 -49.95 35.00
CA TRP A 30 -9.28 -50.04 33.57
C TRP A 30 -8.89 -48.74 32.85
N MET A 31 -9.19 -47.57 33.42
CA MET A 31 -8.80 -46.28 32.83
C MET A 31 -7.29 -46.14 32.72
N LEU A 32 -6.53 -46.50 33.76
CA LEU A 32 -5.06 -46.52 33.75
C LEU A 32 -4.51 -47.55 32.75
N ALA A 33 -5.08 -48.75 32.73
CA ALA A 33 -4.70 -49.78 31.75
C ALA A 33 -4.94 -49.31 30.32
N ARG A 34 -5.98 -48.51 30.08
CA ARG A 34 -6.26 -47.96 28.75
C ARG A 34 -5.22 -46.92 28.33
N GLN A 35 -4.77 -46.06 29.24
CA GLN A 35 -3.64 -45.14 29.01
C GLN A 35 -2.36 -45.91 28.68
N TRP A 36 -2.10 -47.00 29.39
CA TRP A 36 -0.95 -47.86 29.10
C TRP A 36 -1.02 -48.51 27.71
N VAL A 37 -2.18 -49.04 27.30
CA VAL A 37 -2.37 -49.65 25.96
C VAL A 37 -2.14 -48.66 24.82
N LEU A 38 -2.41 -47.37 25.05
CA LEU A 38 -2.22 -46.31 24.05
C LEU A 38 -0.84 -45.66 24.12
N GLY A 39 0.05 -46.13 24.99
CA GLY A 39 1.40 -45.61 25.15
C GLY A 39 1.48 -44.27 25.88
N GLU A 40 0.42 -43.80 26.56
CA GLU A 40 0.46 -42.53 27.32
C GLU A 40 1.45 -42.60 28.51
N LEU A 41 1.78 -43.81 28.97
CA LEU A 41 2.77 -44.06 30.02
C LEU A 41 4.14 -44.48 29.48
N ASP A 42 4.28 -44.60 28.16
CA ASP A 42 5.56 -44.90 27.54
C ASP A 42 6.37 -43.59 27.50
N GLY A 43 7.37 -43.50 28.37
CA GLY A 43 8.32 -42.39 28.35
C GLY A 43 9.32 -42.59 27.22
N GLU A 44 9.54 -41.54 26.43
CA GLU A 44 10.68 -41.48 25.52
C GLU A 44 11.92 -40.96 26.26
N ASP A 45 13.11 -41.47 25.92
CA ASP A 45 14.39 -40.94 26.40
C ASP A 45 14.73 -39.64 25.64
N ALA A 46 13.86 -38.63 25.80
CA ALA A 46 13.91 -37.36 25.11
C ALA A 46 13.79 -36.21 26.11
N GLY A 47 14.74 -35.28 26.05
CA GLY A 47 14.73 -34.07 26.86
C GLY A 47 13.67 -33.08 26.37
N THR A 48 12.91 -32.48 27.29
CA THR A 48 12.01 -31.36 26.96
C THR A 48 12.78 -30.03 27.04
N PRO A 49 12.60 -29.09 26.10
CA PRO A 49 13.20 -27.76 26.19
C PRO A 49 12.80 -27.03 27.48
N VAL A 50 13.78 -26.64 28.30
CA VAL A 50 13.55 -25.86 29.53
C VAL A 50 14.09 -24.43 29.43
N SER A 51 14.99 -24.17 28.50
CA SER A 51 15.52 -22.83 28.25
C SER A 51 16.03 -22.74 26.82
N ALA A 52 15.85 -21.59 26.19
CA ALA A 52 16.44 -21.25 24.92
C ALA A 52 17.13 -19.89 25.00
N ILE A 53 18.33 -19.83 24.41
CA ILE A 53 19.09 -18.61 24.20
C ILE A 53 19.14 -18.39 22.69
N LEU A 54 18.50 -17.33 22.24
CA LEU A 54 18.43 -16.90 20.84
C LEU A 54 19.21 -15.60 20.68
N GLU A 55 20.06 -15.53 19.67
CA GLU A 55 20.72 -14.29 19.25
C GLU A 55 20.12 -13.83 17.92
N VAL A 56 19.69 -12.57 17.89
CA VAL A 56 19.08 -11.95 16.71
C VAL A 56 19.82 -10.65 16.40
N ASP A 57 20.25 -10.48 15.16
CA ASP A 57 20.78 -9.22 14.66
C ASP A 57 19.66 -8.41 14.00
N HIS A 58 19.55 -7.13 14.37
CA HIS A 58 18.62 -6.19 13.77
C HIS A 58 19.37 -5.12 12.97
N HIS A 59 18.98 -4.96 11.72
CA HIS A 59 19.52 -4.03 10.75
C HIS A 59 18.46 -2.95 10.49
N ALA A 60 18.59 -1.81 11.15
CA ALA A 60 17.64 -0.71 11.00
C ALA A 60 17.72 -0.11 9.59
N VAL A 61 16.56 0.15 8.99
CA VAL A 61 16.48 0.92 7.77
C VAL A 61 16.86 2.37 8.09
N THR A 62 17.72 2.95 7.26
CA THR A 62 18.21 4.33 7.44
C THR A 62 17.97 5.22 6.23
N HIS A 63 17.71 4.63 5.06
CA HIS A 63 17.47 5.38 3.82
C HIS A 63 16.41 4.71 2.97
N ALA A 64 15.67 5.52 2.23
CA ALA A 64 14.86 5.11 1.10
C ALA A 64 15.43 5.74 -0.17
N SER A 65 15.27 5.08 -1.31
CA SER A 65 15.74 5.58 -2.60
C SER A 65 14.77 5.29 -3.73
N TRP A 66 14.63 6.26 -4.62
CA TRP A 66 13.88 6.16 -5.87
C TRP A 66 14.44 7.20 -6.85
N GLU A 67 14.31 6.96 -8.16
CA GLU A 67 14.83 7.88 -9.19
C GLU A 67 16.32 8.27 -9.01
N GLY A 68 17.12 7.33 -8.48
CA GLY A 68 18.54 7.53 -8.19
C GLY A 68 18.84 8.51 -7.05
N GLN A 69 17.80 9.02 -6.36
CA GLN A 69 17.94 9.85 -5.16
C GLN A 69 17.91 8.97 -3.91
N GLU A 70 18.77 9.28 -2.95
CA GLU A 70 18.81 8.63 -1.64
C GLU A 70 18.41 9.61 -0.56
N ILE A 71 17.43 9.25 0.26
CA ILE A 71 16.80 10.11 1.23
C ILE A 71 16.90 9.45 2.61
N PRO A 72 17.41 10.17 3.63
CA PRO A 72 17.40 9.68 5.00
C PRO A 72 15.99 9.33 5.46
N PHE A 73 15.84 8.17 6.08
CA PHE A 73 14.58 7.67 6.58
C PHE A 73 14.77 7.17 8.01
N ASP A 74 13.94 7.69 8.92
CA ASP A 74 13.82 7.18 10.28
C ASP A 74 12.44 6.49 10.44
N PRO A 75 12.40 5.15 10.54
CA PRO A 75 11.18 4.39 10.77
C PRO A 75 10.39 4.79 12.02
N LYS A 76 11.02 5.49 12.98
CA LYS A 76 10.35 6.00 14.19
C LYS A 76 9.72 7.36 13.99
N ALA A 77 10.21 8.14 13.04
CA ALA A 77 9.73 9.48 12.77
C ALA A 77 8.54 9.47 11.82
N VAL A 78 8.57 8.69 10.74
CA VAL A 78 7.52 8.70 9.71
C VAL A 78 7.20 7.28 9.22
N PRO A 79 5.93 6.94 8.95
CA PRO A 79 5.57 5.70 8.29
C PRO A 79 6.16 5.60 6.88
N LEU A 80 6.62 4.41 6.48
CA LEU A 80 7.21 4.19 5.16
C LEU A 80 6.20 4.40 4.03
N ASP A 81 4.96 3.93 4.21
CA ASP A 81 3.88 4.14 3.24
C ASP A 81 3.54 5.62 3.09
N ALA A 82 3.48 6.39 4.18
CA ALA A 82 3.27 7.84 4.09
C ALA A 82 4.40 8.56 3.32
N MET A 83 5.66 8.15 3.52
CA MET A 83 6.82 8.72 2.83
C MET A 83 6.85 8.35 1.33
N ILE A 84 6.54 7.10 1.00
CA ILE A 84 6.64 6.58 -0.37
C ILE A 84 5.40 6.92 -1.20
N GLU A 85 4.22 6.75 -0.63
CA GLU A 85 2.96 6.90 -1.36
C GLU A 85 2.49 8.34 -1.46
N GLY A 86 3.03 9.22 -0.61
CA GLY A 86 2.68 10.63 -0.53
C GLY A 86 2.91 11.36 -1.85
N ASP A 87 1.84 11.99 -2.34
CA ASP A 87 1.88 12.87 -3.49
C ASP A 87 1.95 14.35 -3.08
N ARG A 88 2.40 15.21 -3.99
CA ARG A 88 2.57 16.65 -3.74
C ARG A 88 1.23 17.36 -3.60
N ILE A 89 1.04 18.14 -2.54
CA ILE A 89 -0.18 18.91 -2.28
C ILE A 89 0.18 20.39 -2.34
N TYR A 90 0.85 20.91 -1.32
CA TYR A 90 1.30 22.30 -1.28
C TYR A 90 2.59 22.50 -2.09
N SER A 91 3.43 21.48 -2.22
CA SER A 91 4.59 21.51 -3.13
C SER A 91 4.22 21.35 -4.61
N ALA A 92 2.94 21.13 -4.92
CA ALA A 92 2.45 21.07 -6.29
C ALA A 92 2.35 22.48 -6.93
N SER A 93 2.25 22.52 -8.26
CA SER A 93 2.15 23.76 -9.04
C SER A 93 0.72 24.22 -9.31
N ASP A 94 -0.28 23.44 -8.91
CA ASP A 94 -1.67 23.49 -9.34
C ASP A 94 -2.65 23.36 -8.15
N TRP A 95 -2.59 24.29 -7.19
CA TRP A 95 -3.50 24.26 -6.04
C TRP A 95 -4.94 24.52 -6.46
N ALA A 96 -5.86 23.71 -5.95
CA ALA A 96 -7.29 23.94 -6.05
C ALA A 96 -7.67 25.25 -5.34
N LEU A 97 -8.74 25.92 -5.78
CA LEU A 97 -9.25 27.14 -5.15
C LEU A 97 -9.44 26.98 -3.63
N ARG A 98 -9.95 25.83 -3.15
CA ARG A 98 -10.07 25.55 -1.71
C ARG A 98 -8.72 25.68 -0.99
N GLN A 99 -7.67 25.06 -1.51
CA GLN A 99 -6.34 25.09 -0.91
C GLN A 99 -5.79 26.52 -0.87
N ARG A 100 -5.98 27.30 -1.96
CA ARG A 100 -5.59 28.73 -2.01
C ARG A 100 -6.28 29.54 -0.92
N VAL A 101 -7.58 29.33 -0.76
CA VAL A 101 -8.40 30.05 0.23
C VAL A 101 -8.04 29.63 1.65
N GLU A 102 -7.91 28.34 1.94
CA GLU A 102 -7.60 27.84 3.28
C GLU A 102 -6.21 28.31 3.73
N ALA A 103 -5.19 28.19 2.87
CA ALA A 103 -3.83 28.66 3.15
C ALA A 103 -3.77 30.19 3.32
N GLY A 104 -4.43 30.96 2.45
CA GLY A 104 -4.50 32.41 2.61
C GLY A 104 -5.23 32.81 3.90
N GLN A 105 -6.27 32.06 4.28
CA GLN A 105 -7.06 32.33 5.48
C GLN A 105 -6.25 32.10 6.75
N THR A 106 -5.42 31.05 6.82
CA THR A 106 -4.59 30.80 8.00
C THR A 106 -3.56 31.91 8.22
N LEU A 107 -2.92 32.40 7.15
CA LEU A 107 -2.01 33.55 7.23
C LEU A 107 -2.72 34.82 7.69
N VAL A 108 -3.89 35.13 7.11
CA VAL A 108 -4.69 36.29 7.50
C VAL A 108 -5.10 36.23 8.98
N ARG A 109 -5.47 35.04 9.48
CA ARG A 109 -5.79 34.86 10.91
C ARG A 109 -4.58 35.16 11.78
N ALA A 110 -3.41 34.63 11.46
CA ALA A 110 -2.18 34.85 12.21
C ALA A 110 -1.75 36.34 12.22
N LEU A 111 -1.82 37.01 11.07
CA LEU A 111 -1.51 38.45 10.97
C LEU A 111 -2.50 39.31 11.78
N ARG A 112 -3.80 39.01 11.70
CA ARG A 112 -4.82 39.75 12.47
C ARG A 112 -4.68 39.53 13.98
N SER A 113 -4.39 38.31 14.43
CA SER A 113 -4.16 38.04 15.86
C SER A 113 -2.94 38.77 16.40
N ALA A 114 -1.94 39.02 15.56
CA ALA A 114 -0.76 39.82 15.88
C ALA A 114 -0.93 41.33 15.68
N GLY A 115 -2.13 41.80 15.29
CA GLY A 115 -2.45 43.22 15.13
C GLY A 115 -2.11 43.84 13.76
N PHE A 116 -1.59 43.07 12.81
CA PHE A 116 -1.16 43.55 11.49
C PHE A 116 -2.29 43.65 10.46
N THR A 117 -3.37 44.35 10.79
CA THR A 117 -4.56 44.43 9.92
C THR A 117 -4.31 45.21 8.63
N SER A 118 -3.46 46.24 8.65
CA SER A 118 -3.09 47.00 7.44
C SER A 118 -2.35 46.14 6.41
N LEU A 119 -1.43 45.28 6.87
CA LEU A 119 -0.70 44.35 5.99
C LEU A 119 -1.64 43.35 5.31
N VAL A 120 -2.73 42.94 5.98
CA VAL A 120 -3.75 42.09 5.35
C VAL A 120 -4.42 42.81 4.18
N SER A 121 -4.75 44.09 4.32
CA SER A 121 -5.35 44.88 3.23
C SER A 121 -4.41 45.01 2.02
N GLU A 122 -3.12 45.22 2.26
CA GLU A 122 -2.14 45.28 1.19
C GLU A 122 -1.90 43.90 0.53
N LEU A 123 -1.85 42.81 1.31
CA LEU A 123 -1.74 41.45 0.77
C LEU A 123 -2.90 41.09 -0.15
N LEU A 124 -4.12 41.51 0.19
CA LEU A 124 -5.31 41.30 -0.64
C LEU A 124 -5.20 42.01 -2.00
N GLN A 125 -4.51 43.14 -2.06
CA GLN A 125 -4.31 43.89 -3.30
C GLN A 125 -3.19 43.31 -4.17
N ILE A 126 -2.10 42.86 -3.54
CA ILE A 126 -0.93 42.32 -4.26
C ILE A 126 -1.19 40.88 -4.72
N TYR A 127 -1.88 40.09 -3.90
CA TYR A 127 -2.15 38.67 -4.15
C TYR A 127 -3.66 38.41 -4.17
N PRO A 128 -4.42 38.97 -5.12
CA PRO A 128 -5.84 38.67 -5.25
C PRO A 128 -6.03 37.20 -5.64
N LEU A 129 -7.12 36.59 -5.15
CA LEU A 129 -7.50 35.24 -5.55
C LEU A 129 -7.69 35.13 -7.06
N ARG A 130 -7.13 34.08 -7.67
CA ARG A 130 -7.34 33.74 -9.08
C ARG A 130 -8.85 33.67 -9.40
N GLU A 131 -9.30 34.42 -10.41
CA GLU A 131 -10.69 34.40 -10.90
C GLU A 131 -10.99 33.14 -11.72
N MET A 132 -12.22 32.62 -11.60
CA MET A 132 -12.71 31.52 -12.44
C MET A 132 -13.32 32.07 -13.72
N ASN A 133 -13.01 31.45 -14.85
CA ASN A 133 -13.64 31.81 -16.13
C ASN A 133 -15.09 31.30 -16.21
N ALA A 134 -15.85 31.79 -17.20
CA ALA A 134 -17.28 31.47 -17.34
C ALA A 134 -17.56 29.96 -17.45
N ASP A 135 -16.70 29.22 -18.14
CA ASP A 135 -16.87 27.78 -18.33
C ASP A 135 -16.56 27.00 -17.05
N GLN A 136 -15.53 27.40 -16.30
CA GLN A 136 -15.24 26.89 -14.96
C GLN A 136 -16.41 27.11 -14.00
N VAL A 137 -17.03 28.31 -14.02
CA VAL A 137 -18.18 28.63 -13.18
C VAL A 137 -19.39 27.73 -13.49
N LYS A 138 -19.67 27.48 -14.78
CA LYS A 138 -20.75 26.58 -15.21
C LYS A 138 -20.51 25.13 -14.76
N ARG A 139 -19.29 24.62 -14.96
CA ARG A 139 -18.90 23.26 -14.55
C ARG A 139 -18.97 23.04 -13.04
N GLU A 140 -18.47 24.02 -12.29
CA GLU A 140 -18.15 23.91 -10.87
C GLU A 140 -18.84 25.01 -10.04
N PRO A 141 -20.20 25.02 -9.97
CA PRO A 141 -20.94 26.10 -9.32
C PRO A 141 -20.64 26.23 -7.82
N ARG A 142 -20.24 25.12 -7.16
CA ARG A 142 -19.81 25.13 -5.75
C ARG A 142 -18.49 25.87 -5.56
N ALA A 143 -17.53 25.66 -6.46
CA ALA A 143 -16.25 26.37 -6.43
C ALA A 143 -16.47 27.87 -6.72
N ALA A 144 -17.36 28.21 -7.66
CA ALA A 144 -17.76 29.60 -7.90
C ALA A 144 -18.40 30.24 -6.65
N GLY A 145 -19.24 29.49 -5.92
CA GLY A 145 -19.78 29.94 -4.63
C GLY A 145 -18.69 30.17 -3.57
N LEU A 146 -17.70 29.28 -3.48
CA LEU A 146 -16.54 29.46 -2.60
C LEU A 146 -15.73 30.71 -2.98
N GLN A 147 -15.48 30.92 -4.27
CA GLN A 147 -14.80 32.11 -4.78
C GLN A 147 -15.55 33.38 -4.41
N ALA A 148 -16.86 33.43 -4.65
CA ALA A 148 -17.70 34.59 -4.32
C ALA A 148 -17.66 34.93 -2.82
N LEU A 149 -17.46 33.93 -1.95
CA LEU A 149 -17.29 34.15 -0.51
C LEU A 149 -15.88 34.63 -0.13
N ALA A 150 -14.85 34.24 -0.88
CA ALA A 150 -13.46 34.47 -0.53
C ALA A 150 -12.85 35.73 -1.19
N VAL A 151 -13.30 36.09 -2.40
CA VAL A 151 -12.80 37.24 -3.16
C VAL A 151 -12.90 38.52 -2.35
N GLY A 152 -11.80 39.27 -2.31
CA GLY A 152 -11.67 40.51 -1.53
C GLY A 152 -11.58 40.31 -0.01
N ARG A 153 -11.64 39.07 0.51
CA ARG A 153 -11.56 38.77 1.95
C ARG A 153 -10.32 37.96 2.33
N VAL A 154 -9.82 37.14 1.42
CA VAL A 154 -8.66 36.26 1.61
C VAL A 154 -7.72 36.41 0.41
N PRO A 155 -6.40 36.55 0.62
CA PRO A 155 -5.44 36.59 -0.48
C PRO A 155 -5.19 35.19 -1.05
N ASP A 156 -4.61 35.10 -2.25
CA ASP A 156 -4.26 33.83 -2.86
C ASP A 156 -3.07 33.17 -2.13
N GLY A 157 -3.38 32.13 -1.34
CA GLY A 157 -2.38 31.41 -0.56
C GLY A 157 -1.30 30.73 -1.41
N GLU A 158 -1.63 30.26 -2.61
CA GLU A 158 -0.63 29.63 -3.49
C GLU A 158 0.35 30.67 -4.03
N SER A 159 -0.16 31.83 -4.47
CA SER A 159 0.68 32.92 -4.98
C SER A 159 1.64 33.42 -3.90
N ILE A 160 1.13 33.57 -2.67
CA ILE A 160 1.94 33.94 -1.50
C ILE A 160 2.97 32.84 -1.21
N TYR A 161 2.55 31.58 -1.15
CA TYR A 161 3.44 30.45 -0.87
C TYR A 161 4.56 30.35 -1.91
N LYS A 162 4.24 30.39 -3.20
CA LYS A 162 5.23 30.35 -4.30
C LYS A 162 6.19 31.53 -4.21
N LYS A 163 5.70 32.75 -4.00
CA LYS A 163 6.56 33.94 -3.91
C LYS A 163 7.46 33.92 -2.68
N ALA A 164 6.92 33.51 -1.52
CA ALA A 164 7.69 33.35 -0.30
C ALA A 164 8.79 32.29 -0.47
N ARG A 165 8.45 31.15 -1.11
CA ARG A 165 9.38 30.06 -1.45
C ARG A 165 10.46 30.46 -2.45
N GLU A 166 10.16 31.36 -3.37
CA GLU A 166 11.11 31.90 -4.35
C GLU A 166 12.10 32.88 -3.72
N LEU A 167 11.61 33.81 -2.88
CA LEU A 167 12.41 34.94 -2.38
C LEU A 167 13.01 34.72 -0.99
N GLY A 168 12.62 33.68 -0.26
CA GLY A 168 13.04 33.50 1.14
C GLY A 168 12.29 34.39 2.14
N HIS A 169 11.44 35.29 1.65
CA HIS A 169 10.64 36.26 2.40
C HIS A 169 9.52 36.79 1.51
N LEU A 170 8.63 37.64 2.05
CA LEU A 170 7.71 38.43 1.23
C LEU A 170 8.10 39.91 1.35
N PRO A 171 8.34 40.64 0.23
CA PRO A 171 8.79 42.03 0.28
C PRO A 171 7.92 42.93 1.16
N ILE A 172 6.61 42.73 1.11
CA ILE A 172 5.62 43.46 1.92
C ILE A 172 5.69 43.17 3.43
N LEU A 173 6.14 41.97 3.81
CA LEU A 173 6.32 41.59 5.22
C LEU A 173 7.75 41.85 5.72
N GLY A 174 8.65 42.28 4.84
CA GLY A 174 10.06 42.46 5.12
C GLY A 174 10.82 41.13 5.30
N GLN A 175 12.06 41.24 5.76
CA GLN A 175 12.95 40.09 6.01
C GLN A 175 13.18 39.82 7.50
N GLN A 176 12.83 40.76 8.38
CA GLN A 176 13.03 40.67 9.83
C GLN A 176 11.85 41.30 10.58
N GLY A 177 11.62 40.87 11.82
CA GLY A 177 10.52 41.32 12.67
C GLY A 177 9.35 40.34 12.71
N ASP A 178 8.32 40.68 13.50
CA ASP A 178 7.19 39.79 13.77
C ASP A 178 6.46 39.29 12.51
N PRO A 179 6.18 40.12 11.47
CA PRO A 179 5.51 39.64 10.25
C PRO A 179 6.31 38.60 9.46
N ALA A 180 7.65 38.72 9.44
CA ALA A 180 8.53 37.75 8.80
C ALA A 180 8.53 36.41 9.57
N GLN A 181 8.49 36.46 10.91
CA GLN A 181 8.35 35.25 11.73
C GLN A 181 7.00 34.58 11.51
N ILE A 182 5.89 35.34 11.47
CA ILE A 182 4.55 34.81 11.17
C ILE A 182 4.52 34.11 9.81
N LEU A 183 5.16 34.69 8.79
CA LEU A 183 5.28 34.05 7.48
C LEU A 183 6.06 32.73 7.56
N SER A 184 7.20 32.73 8.27
CA SER A 184 8.02 31.53 8.46
C SER A 184 7.22 30.43 9.16
N ASP A 185 6.54 30.77 10.26
CA ASP A 185 5.72 29.83 11.03
C ASP A 185 4.56 29.28 10.18
N TRP A 186 3.93 30.13 9.36
CA TRP A 186 2.89 29.71 8.42
C TRP A 186 3.41 28.75 7.35
N LEU A 187 4.61 28.98 6.80
CA LEU A 187 5.24 28.06 5.84
C LEU A 187 5.56 26.71 6.48
N VAL A 188 6.07 26.72 7.72
CA VAL A 188 6.34 25.50 8.50
C VAL A 188 5.04 24.74 8.77
N ASP A 189 4.00 25.44 9.24
CA ASP A 189 2.68 24.87 9.48
C ASP A 189 2.14 24.17 8.23
N LEU A 190 2.08 24.87 7.09
CA LEU A 190 1.62 24.27 5.82
C LEU A 190 2.42 23.03 5.43
N SER A 191 3.75 23.08 5.56
CA SER A 191 4.61 21.94 5.23
C SER A 191 4.45 20.75 6.19
N SER A 192 3.90 20.97 7.38
CA SER A 192 3.68 19.93 8.40
C SER A 192 2.30 19.26 8.32
N GLN A 193 1.35 19.85 7.57
CA GLN A 193 -0.01 19.33 7.48
C GLN A 193 -0.11 18.02 6.69
N PHE A 194 0.80 17.80 5.75
CA PHE A 194 0.80 16.62 4.88
C PHE A 194 2.19 16.01 4.73
N CYS A 195 2.27 14.69 4.64
CA CYS A 195 3.48 14.00 4.20
C CYS A 195 3.59 14.15 2.69
N GLU A 196 4.51 15.02 2.28
CA GLU A 196 4.85 15.23 0.88
C GLU A 196 6.28 14.75 0.63
N PRO A 197 6.61 14.33 -0.61
CA PRO A 197 7.97 13.99 -0.96
C PRO A 197 8.88 15.21 -0.76
N PRO A 198 10.15 15.01 -0.35
CA PRO A 198 11.04 16.11 -0.03
C PRO A 198 11.12 17.13 -1.17
N SER A 199 10.69 18.34 -0.85
CA SER A 199 10.82 19.48 -1.75
C SER A 199 12.18 20.15 -1.54
N PRO A 200 12.78 20.71 -2.59
CA PRO A 200 14.08 21.35 -2.50
C PRO A 200 13.96 22.57 -1.57
N PRO A 201 15.07 23.05 -0.96
CA PRO A 201 15.05 24.30 -0.21
C PRO A 201 14.55 25.48 -1.06
N LEU A 202 14.15 26.58 -0.42
CA LEU A 202 13.76 27.81 -1.10
C LEU A 202 14.80 28.23 -2.16
N GLY A 203 14.36 28.43 -3.41
CA GLY A 203 15.22 28.80 -4.55
C GLY A 203 16.11 27.69 -5.16
N GLY A 204 15.94 26.41 -4.76
CA GLY A 204 16.74 25.28 -5.25
C GLY A 204 16.27 24.60 -6.55
N ALA A 205 17.08 23.65 -7.06
CA ALA A 205 16.81 22.83 -8.25
C ALA A 205 15.51 22.00 -8.15
N LYS A 206 15.03 21.40 -9.25
CA LYS A 206 13.79 20.60 -9.29
C LYS A 206 13.72 19.60 -8.13
N GLY A 207 12.61 19.63 -7.39
CA GLY A 207 12.36 18.72 -6.27
C GLY A 207 12.33 17.25 -6.67
N ILE A 208 12.53 16.38 -5.69
CA ILE A 208 12.51 14.93 -5.88
C ILE A 208 11.12 14.53 -6.39
N PRO A 209 11.01 13.89 -7.57
CA PRO A 209 9.71 13.50 -8.12
C PRO A 209 8.97 12.56 -7.14
N PRO A 210 7.63 12.55 -7.17
CA PRO A 210 6.86 11.55 -6.43
C PRO A 210 7.26 10.14 -6.89
N VAL A 211 7.15 9.17 -6.00
CA VAL A 211 7.54 7.77 -6.30
C VAL A 211 6.60 7.11 -7.31
N TRP A 212 5.36 7.59 -7.41
CA TRP A 212 4.38 7.05 -8.36
C TRP A 212 4.82 7.28 -9.81
N ASP A 213 5.07 6.19 -10.54
CA ASP A 213 5.37 6.22 -11.97
C ASP A 213 4.06 6.06 -12.76
N LYS A 214 3.69 7.10 -13.53
CA LYS A 214 2.49 7.07 -14.37
C LYS A 214 2.62 6.15 -15.59
N SER A 215 3.84 5.79 -15.98
CA SER A 215 4.08 4.88 -17.09
C SER A 215 3.93 3.41 -16.68
N ARG A 216 4.27 3.09 -15.42
CA ARG A 216 4.17 1.75 -14.82
C ARG A 216 2.93 1.55 -13.95
N LEU A 217 2.29 2.64 -13.53
CA LEU A 217 1.13 2.65 -12.64
C LEU A 217 1.44 1.97 -11.30
N ASP A 218 2.65 2.17 -10.78
CA ASP A 218 3.10 1.61 -9.52
C ASP A 218 4.04 2.59 -8.78
N TYR A 219 4.39 2.22 -7.56
CA TYR A 219 5.48 2.80 -6.80
C TYR A 219 6.67 1.84 -6.86
N SER A 220 7.81 2.33 -7.33
CA SER A 220 9.08 1.58 -7.33
C SER A 220 10.12 2.31 -6.50
N PHE A 221 10.66 1.63 -5.50
CA PHE A 221 11.62 2.22 -4.57
C PHE A 221 12.50 1.14 -3.94
N SER A 222 13.51 1.58 -3.19
CA SER A 222 14.31 0.69 -2.37
C SER A 222 14.61 1.28 -1.01
N VAL A 223 14.96 0.41 -0.07
CA VAL A 223 15.37 0.78 1.28
C VAL A 223 16.73 0.17 1.59
N ARG A 224 17.50 0.85 2.43
CA ARG A 224 18.86 0.45 2.81
C ARG A 224 19.07 0.50 4.31
N CYS A 225 19.97 -0.36 4.78
CA CYS A 225 20.41 -0.40 6.16
C CYS A 225 21.90 -0.07 6.21
N ALA A 226 22.33 0.84 7.08
CA ALA A 226 23.76 1.19 7.22
C ALA A 226 24.64 -0.01 7.65
N SER A 227 24.04 -1.05 8.22
CA SER A 227 24.72 -2.27 8.67
C SER A 227 24.76 -3.41 7.65
N LEU A 228 24.23 -3.21 6.43
CA LEU A 228 24.22 -4.22 5.35
C LEU A 228 24.81 -3.64 4.07
N SER A 229 25.40 -4.51 3.25
CA SER A 229 25.89 -4.17 1.90
C SER A 229 24.79 -4.17 0.84
N ASP A 230 23.64 -4.73 1.19
CA ASP A 230 22.57 -5.03 0.26
C ASP A 230 21.53 -3.92 0.24
N GLU A 231 20.76 -3.88 -0.83
CA GLU A 231 19.61 -3.01 -1.02
C GLU A 231 18.34 -3.86 -1.06
N PHE A 232 17.25 -3.36 -0.51
CA PHE A 232 15.96 -4.06 -0.51
C PHE A 232 15.00 -3.31 -1.41
N ARG A 233 14.67 -3.88 -2.56
CA ARG A 233 13.89 -3.22 -3.59
C ARG A 233 12.45 -3.69 -3.57
N VAL A 234 11.55 -2.76 -3.83
CA VAL A 234 10.15 -2.99 -4.14
C VAL A 234 9.96 -2.60 -5.60
N LEU A 235 9.70 -3.59 -6.44
CA LEU A 235 9.59 -3.39 -7.88
C LEU A 235 8.23 -2.83 -8.29
N GLU A 236 7.16 -3.36 -7.70
CA GLU A 236 5.78 -3.02 -8.03
C GLU A 236 4.94 -2.91 -6.75
N HIS A 237 4.72 -1.69 -6.29
CA HIS A 237 3.75 -1.42 -5.22
C HIS A 237 2.54 -0.66 -5.75
N ARG A 238 1.34 -1.17 -5.51
CA ARG A 238 0.10 -0.66 -6.11
C ARG A 238 -0.66 0.36 -5.24
N GLY A 239 -0.06 0.84 -4.15
CA GLY A 239 -0.74 1.65 -3.14
C GLY A 239 -1.66 0.85 -2.21
N LEU A 240 -1.45 -0.48 -2.15
CA LEU A 240 -2.10 -1.36 -1.17
C LEU A 240 -1.28 -1.39 0.14
N ARG A 241 -1.54 -2.34 1.04
CA ARG A 241 -0.67 -2.51 2.22
C ARG A 241 0.68 -3.08 1.79
N MET A 242 1.79 -2.41 2.13
CA MET A 242 3.12 -3.01 1.97
C MET A 242 3.34 -4.09 3.03
N ASP A 243 4.00 -5.17 2.62
CA ASP A 243 4.32 -6.28 3.51
C ASP A 243 5.67 -6.90 3.11
N TRP A 244 6.21 -7.78 3.94
CA TRP A 244 7.54 -8.37 3.80
C TRP A 244 7.79 -8.99 2.42
N TYR A 245 6.77 -9.60 1.81
CA TYR A 245 6.87 -10.26 0.51
C TYR A 245 7.04 -9.28 -0.67
N GLY A 246 6.81 -7.99 -0.46
CA GLY A 246 7.00 -6.96 -1.47
C GLY A 246 8.47 -6.56 -1.65
N PHE A 247 9.35 -6.97 -0.73
CA PHE A 247 10.76 -6.61 -0.73
C PHE A 247 11.62 -7.75 -1.27
N GLU A 248 12.58 -7.40 -2.13
CA GLU A 248 13.57 -8.31 -2.68
C GLU A 248 14.98 -7.80 -2.34
N GLN A 249 15.83 -8.69 -1.83
CA GLN A 249 17.21 -8.38 -1.48
C GLN A 249 18.10 -8.43 -2.75
N ILE A 250 18.80 -7.33 -2.99
CA ILE A 250 19.70 -7.11 -4.12
C ILE A 250 21.11 -6.88 -3.59
N GLN A 251 22.07 -7.62 -4.11
CA GLN A 251 23.49 -7.38 -3.85
C GLN A 251 23.92 -6.06 -4.52
N ALA A 252 24.03 -5.00 -3.72
CA ALA A 252 24.45 -3.68 -4.19
C ALA A 252 25.95 -3.42 -3.96
N GLY A 253 26.62 -4.22 -3.13
CA GLY A 253 28.05 -4.06 -2.83
C GLY A 253 28.36 -2.81 -2.00
N ASN A 254 27.38 -2.26 -1.29
CA ASN A 254 27.59 -1.13 -0.38
C ASN A 254 28.50 -1.54 0.78
N GLN A 255 29.21 -0.56 1.38
CA GLN A 255 29.99 -0.82 2.58
C GLN A 255 29.11 -0.67 3.83
N ALA A 256 29.01 -1.73 4.63
CA ALA A 256 28.40 -1.63 5.96
C ALA A 256 29.26 -0.72 6.83
N THR A 257 28.69 0.38 7.31
CA THR A 257 29.38 1.41 8.10
C THR A 257 29.11 1.31 9.60
N VAL A 258 28.06 0.56 9.98
CA VAL A 258 27.62 0.41 11.37
C VAL A 258 27.39 -1.07 11.69
N GLN A 259 27.62 -1.48 12.94
CA GLN A 259 27.29 -2.83 13.39
C GLN A 259 25.78 -2.99 13.58
N PRO A 260 25.21 -4.18 13.30
CA PRO A 260 23.82 -4.45 13.66
C PRO A 260 23.58 -4.37 15.17
N ASN A 261 22.34 -4.09 15.56
CA ASN A 261 21.94 -4.18 16.95
C ASN A 261 21.65 -5.64 17.30
N ARG A 262 22.50 -6.26 18.12
CA ARG A 262 22.35 -7.65 18.56
C ARG A 262 21.48 -7.76 19.81
N GLN A 263 20.38 -8.49 19.70
CA GLN A 263 19.49 -8.84 20.80
C GLN A 263 19.75 -10.29 21.24
N THR A 264 19.99 -10.49 22.54
CA THR A 264 19.99 -11.83 23.15
C THR A 264 18.66 -12.04 23.88
N VAL A 265 17.92 -13.07 23.47
CA VAL A 265 16.62 -13.45 24.03
C VAL A 265 16.77 -14.77 24.77
N THR A 266 16.55 -14.74 26.09
CA THR A 266 16.48 -15.93 26.92
C THR A 266 15.03 -16.19 27.34
N ARG A 267 14.46 -17.32 26.92
CA ARG A 267 13.06 -17.67 27.17
C ARG A 267 12.91 -19.18 27.37
N VAL A 268 11.86 -19.58 28.08
CA VAL A 268 11.41 -20.97 28.11
C VAL A 268 10.56 -21.21 26.85
N PRO A 269 10.93 -22.15 25.97
CA PRO A 269 10.10 -22.48 24.82
C PRO A 269 8.74 -23.02 25.27
N THR A 270 7.66 -22.56 24.62
CA THR A 270 6.30 -23.04 24.93
C THR A 270 5.82 -23.93 23.79
N PRO A 271 5.23 -25.11 24.05
CA PRO A 271 4.61 -25.92 23.02
C PRO A 271 3.60 -25.10 22.22
N ILE A 272 3.56 -25.27 20.90
CA ILE A 272 2.54 -24.64 20.05
C ILE A 272 1.16 -25.18 20.45
N ARG A 273 0.19 -24.27 20.56
CA ARG A 273 -1.22 -24.59 20.79
C ARG A 273 -2.08 -23.74 19.87
N PHE A 274 -3.11 -24.34 19.29
CA PHE A 274 -4.10 -23.67 18.46
C PHE A 274 -5.48 -24.31 18.67
N GLY A 275 -6.54 -23.60 18.27
CA GLY A 275 -7.90 -24.09 18.46
C GLY A 275 -8.16 -25.38 17.67
N GLY A 276 -8.76 -26.38 18.32
CA GLY A 276 -9.02 -27.69 17.72
C GLY A 276 -7.81 -28.62 17.64
N MET A 277 -6.66 -28.22 18.21
CA MET A 277 -5.50 -29.11 18.32
C MET A 277 -5.85 -30.31 19.23
N PRO A 278 -5.54 -31.55 18.81
CA PRO A 278 -5.74 -32.72 19.65
C PRO A 278 -4.95 -32.63 20.95
N GLU A 279 -5.57 -33.05 22.04
CA GLU A 279 -4.90 -33.08 23.34
C GLU A 279 -4.06 -34.36 23.46
N PRO A 280 -2.80 -34.28 23.92
CA PRO A 280 -1.91 -35.44 24.00
C PRO A 280 -2.28 -36.44 25.11
N ARG A 281 -3.42 -36.24 25.79
CA ARG A 281 -3.89 -37.10 26.87
C ARG A 281 -5.19 -37.78 26.49
N TYR A 282 -5.24 -39.10 26.67
CA TYR A 282 -6.36 -39.90 26.20
C TYR A 282 -7.70 -39.53 26.86
N TRP A 283 -7.67 -39.14 28.14
CA TRP A 283 -8.87 -38.79 28.91
C TRP A 283 -9.23 -37.31 28.88
N THR A 284 -8.64 -36.53 27.97
CA THR A 284 -9.02 -35.13 27.78
C THR A 284 -10.06 -35.01 26.68
N PHE A 285 -11.16 -34.32 26.98
CA PHE A 285 -12.13 -33.96 25.97
C PHE A 285 -11.69 -32.70 25.22
N GLU A 286 -11.70 -32.78 23.89
CA GLU A 286 -11.40 -31.65 23.03
C GLU A 286 -12.57 -30.66 22.97
N ASN A 287 -12.26 -29.42 22.60
CA ASN A 287 -13.27 -28.38 22.45
C ASN A 287 -14.07 -28.58 21.16
N ALA A 288 -15.37 -28.89 21.29
CA ALA A 288 -16.27 -29.13 20.16
C ALA A 288 -16.52 -27.91 19.24
N ASN A 289 -16.07 -26.71 19.62
CA ASN A 289 -16.20 -25.53 18.75
C ASN A 289 -15.34 -25.62 17.47
N ILE A 290 -14.30 -26.45 17.46
CA ILE A 290 -13.42 -26.65 16.30
C ILE A 290 -13.19 -28.16 16.12
N ASP A 291 -13.91 -28.77 15.18
CA ASP A 291 -13.78 -30.18 14.82
C ASP A 291 -12.93 -30.33 13.55
N LEU A 292 -11.61 -30.50 13.73
CA LEU A 292 -10.69 -30.74 12.62
C LEU A 292 -10.89 -32.11 11.95
N GLY A 293 -11.50 -33.08 12.64
CA GLY A 293 -11.77 -34.42 12.10
C GLY A 293 -12.90 -34.44 11.07
N SER A 294 -13.83 -33.48 11.17
CA SER A 294 -14.93 -33.30 10.20
C SER A 294 -14.53 -32.55 8.92
N VAL A 295 -13.29 -32.07 8.84
CA VAL A 295 -12.83 -31.27 7.71
C VAL A 295 -12.69 -32.16 6.47
N GLU A 296 -13.63 -32.05 5.54
CA GLU A 296 -13.54 -32.69 4.23
C GLU A 296 -12.40 -32.06 3.41
N ALA A 297 -11.47 -32.84 2.88
CA ALA A 297 -10.40 -32.34 2.03
C ALA A 297 -10.30 -33.18 0.74
N SER A 298 -10.29 -32.50 -0.40
CA SER A 298 -9.97 -33.10 -1.70
C SER A 298 -8.46 -33.39 -1.79
N SER A 299 -8.05 -34.31 -2.68
CA SER A 299 -6.63 -34.53 -3.01
C SER A 299 -5.95 -33.29 -3.59
N THR A 300 -6.73 -32.32 -4.10
CA THR A 300 -6.24 -31.02 -4.58
C THR A 300 -6.09 -29.98 -3.46
N ASP A 301 -6.60 -30.23 -2.25
CA ASP A 301 -6.62 -29.26 -1.15
C ASP A 301 -5.34 -29.34 -0.30
N LEU A 302 -4.19 -29.15 -0.94
CA LEU A 302 -2.87 -29.34 -0.33
C LEU A 302 -2.69 -28.55 0.97
N ALA A 303 -3.16 -27.31 1.03
CA ALA A 303 -3.04 -26.47 2.23
C ALA A 303 -3.86 -27.03 3.40
N ARG A 304 -5.09 -27.49 3.14
CA ARG A 304 -5.96 -28.10 4.15
C ARG A 304 -5.33 -29.40 4.65
N MET A 305 -4.85 -30.24 3.74
CA MET A 305 -4.16 -31.48 4.07
C MET A 305 -2.89 -31.24 4.90
N ALA A 306 -2.09 -30.21 4.57
CA ALA A 306 -0.89 -29.86 5.33
C ALA A 306 -1.21 -29.42 6.77
N ILE A 307 -2.27 -28.62 6.95
CA ILE A 307 -2.73 -28.20 8.29
C ILE A 307 -3.20 -29.41 9.10
N LEU A 308 -4.02 -30.29 8.51
CA LEU A 308 -4.50 -31.50 9.19
C LEU A 308 -3.33 -32.42 9.55
N GLN A 309 -2.38 -32.62 8.64
CA GLN A 309 -1.19 -33.43 8.93
C GLN A 309 -0.36 -32.82 10.05
N PHE A 310 -0.10 -31.51 10.02
CA PHE A 310 0.60 -30.84 11.12
C PHE A 310 -0.16 -31.03 12.44
N ALA A 311 -1.47 -30.81 12.45
CA ALA A 311 -2.28 -30.89 13.66
C ALA A 311 -2.33 -32.29 14.28
N PHE A 312 -2.47 -33.33 13.46
CA PHE A 312 -2.61 -34.71 13.95
C PHE A 312 -1.28 -35.44 14.15
N ALA A 313 -0.22 -35.09 13.42
CA ALA A 313 1.03 -35.86 13.43
C ALA A 313 2.24 -35.13 14.03
N TYR A 314 2.30 -33.79 13.99
CA TYR A 314 3.54 -33.05 14.32
C TYR A 314 3.35 -31.95 15.37
N GLY A 315 2.12 -31.55 15.68
CA GLY A 315 1.85 -30.39 16.54
C GLY A 315 2.41 -30.52 17.96
N ASN A 316 2.58 -31.74 18.46
CA ASN A 316 3.05 -32.01 19.82
C ASN A 316 4.54 -31.73 20.04
N ASP A 317 5.35 -31.71 18.96
CA ASP A 317 6.81 -31.57 19.03
C ASP A 317 7.30 -30.19 18.57
N ALA A 318 6.37 -29.26 18.34
CA ALA A 318 6.68 -27.91 17.91
C ALA A 318 6.64 -26.93 19.08
N PHE A 319 7.68 -26.11 19.22
CA PHE A 319 7.81 -25.10 20.26
C PHE A 319 7.90 -23.70 19.66
N LEU A 320 7.36 -22.72 20.38
CA LEU A 320 7.39 -21.31 20.05
C LEU A 320 8.24 -20.54 21.05
N ILE A 321 9.08 -19.64 20.52
CA ILE A 321 9.84 -18.67 21.30
C ILE A 321 9.40 -17.28 20.84
N PRO A 322 8.70 -16.50 21.68
CA PRO A 322 8.25 -15.17 21.29
C PRO A 322 9.44 -14.19 21.27
N VAL A 323 9.59 -13.48 20.16
CA VAL A 323 10.66 -12.48 19.95
C VAL A 323 10.01 -11.14 19.60
N ALA A 324 10.30 -10.11 20.37
CA ALA A 324 9.88 -8.75 20.05
C ALA A 324 10.86 -8.15 19.03
N LEU A 325 10.37 -7.79 17.84
CA LEU A 325 11.17 -7.20 16.78
C LEU A 325 11.08 -5.67 16.80
N PRO A 326 12.19 -4.94 16.55
CA PRO A 326 12.15 -3.51 16.36
C PRO A 326 11.42 -3.15 15.05
N VAL A 327 10.67 -2.04 15.08
CA VAL A 327 9.97 -1.51 13.92
C VAL A 327 10.97 -1.01 12.88
N GLY A 328 10.74 -1.33 11.61
CA GLY A 328 11.57 -0.82 10.50
C GLY A 328 12.98 -1.37 10.46
N ALA A 329 13.17 -2.62 10.88
CA ALA A 329 14.47 -3.28 10.82
C ALA A 329 14.36 -4.69 10.22
N PHE A 330 15.34 -5.04 9.40
CA PHE A 330 15.53 -6.41 8.95
C PHE A 330 16.18 -7.21 10.09
N SER A 331 15.60 -8.36 10.42
CA SER A 331 16.03 -9.19 11.54
C SER A 331 16.56 -10.53 11.05
N ARG A 332 17.70 -10.96 11.59
CA ARG A 332 18.34 -12.24 11.27
C ARG A 332 18.58 -13.03 12.55
N ILE A 333 18.10 -14.27 12.58
CA ILE A 333 18.50 -15.21 13.64
C ILE A 333 19.95 -15.62 13.38
N VAL A 334 20.82 -15.35 14.34
CA VAL A 334 22.25 -15.68 14.29
C VAL A 334 22.51 -17.06 14.88
N SER A 335 21.92 -17.33 16.05
CA SER A 335 22.08 -18.60 16.74
C SER A 335 20.87 -18.90 17.63
N LEU A 336 20.55 -20.19 17.75
CA LEU A 336 19.57 -20.70 18.72
C LEU A 336 20.21 -21.87 19.47
N LYS A 337 20.30 -21.75 20.79
CA LYS A 337 20.75 -22.83 21.68
C LYS A 337 19.61 -23.19 22.62
N VAL A 338 19.29 -24.47 22.71
CA VAL A 338 18.22 -24.98 23.58
C VAL A 338 18.84 -25.91 24.61
N ALA A 339 18.55 -25.66 25.88
CA ALA A 339 18.86 -26.56 26.98
C ALA A 339 17.63 -27.38 27.33
N ASP A 340 17.82 -28.68 27.53
CA ASP A 340 16.77 -29.62 27.89
C ASP A 340 16.72 -29.95 29.40
N THR A 341 15.73 -30.74 29.81
CA THR A 341 15.55 -31.23 31.19
C THR A 341 16.73 -32.03 31.74
N PHE A 342 17.59 -32.57 30.88
CA PHE A 342 18.80 -33.31 31.27
C PHE A 342 20.05 -32.41 31.36
N GLY A 343 19.90 -31.10 31.10
CA GLY A 343 20.99 -30.14 31.10
C GLY A 343 21.86 -30.20 29.84
N GLN A 344 21.46 -30.96 28.82
CA GLN A 344 22.17 -30.96 27.55
C GLN A 344 21.81 -29.70 26.76
N THR A 345 22.81 -29.07 26.16
CA THR A 345 22.60 -27.88 25.32
C THR A 345 22.84 -28.23 23.85
N THR A 346 21.80 -28.06 23.04
CA THR A 346 21.83 -28.35 21.61
C THR A 346 21.76 -27.05 20.81
N ALA A 347 22.68 -26.88 19.86
CA ALA A 347 22.60 -25.80 18.87
C ALA A 347 21.58 -26.19 17.80
N ILE A 348 20.48 -25.44 17.73
CA ILE A 348 19.43 -25.66 16.74
C ILE A 348 19.80 -24.89 15.48
N LEU A 349 19.96 -25.63 14.39
CA LEU A 349 20.23 -25.05 13.08
C LEU A 349 18.91 -24.66 12.40
N PRO A 350 18.93 -23.66 11.50
CA PRO A 350 17.78 -23.35 10.67
C PRO A 350 17.30 -24.61 9.92
N ALA A 351 15.97 -24.79 9.86
CA ALA A 351 15.37 -25.88 9.11
C ALA A 351 15.80 -25.83 7.64
N MET A 352 15.96 -24.62 7.11
CA MET A 352 16.45 -24.38 5.76
C MET A 352 17.98 -24.25 5.75
N ARG A 353 18.69 -25.21 5.15
CA ARG A 353 20.15 -25.21 5.07
C ARG A 353 20.63 -24.81 3.68
N ARG A 354 21.46 -23.76 3.61
CA ARG A 354 22.00 -23.22 2.34
C ARG A 354 22.78 -24.25 1.51
N GLN A 355 23.26 -25.32 2.15
CA GLN A 355 24.09 -26.38 1.55
C GLN A 355 23.28 -27.48 0.86
N THR A 356 21.97 -27.57 1.10
CA THR A 356 21.06 -28.57 0.50
C THR A 356 20.05 -27.94 -0.46
N LEU A 357 20.32 -26.71 -0.91
CA LEU A 357 19.43 -25.94 -1.78
C LEU A 357 19.38 -26.55 -3.19
N ASP A 358 18.21 -27.02 -3.60
CA ASP A 358 17.78 -26.92 -4.99
C ASP A 358 16.85 -25.69 -5.15
N ARG A 359 16.40 -25.40 -6.37
CA ARG A 359 15.46 -24.29 -6.66
C ARG A 359 14.06 -24.47 -6.05
N SER A 360 13.76 -25.59 -5.40
CA SER A 360 12.47 -25.87 -4.76
C SER A 360 12.42 -25.51 -3.27
N ALA A 361 13.52 -25.01 -2.70
CA ALA A 361 13.56 -24.58 -1.32
C ALA A 361 12.72 -23.31 -1.08
N TRP A 362 11.82 -23.38 -0.09
CA TRP A 362 10.94 -22.29 0.31
C TRP A 362 11.13 -21.99 1.80
N SER A 363 11.08 -20.72 2.18
CA SER A 363 11.04 -20.27 3.57
C SER A 363 9.86 -19.36 3.81
N PHE A 364 9.11 -19.63 4.86
CA PHE A 364 8.08 -18.72 5.34
C PHE A 364 8.72 -17.47 5.97
N LEU A 365 8.14 -16.29 5.72
CA LEU A 365 8.55 -15.02 6.33
C LEU A 365 10.04 -14.66 6.12
N ALA A 366 10.58 -14.98 4.94
CA ALA A 366 11.93 -14.61 4.54
C ALA A 366 11.91 -13.74 3.29
N ILE A 367 12.78 -12.74 3.25
CA ILE A 367 13.01 -11.91 2.07
C ILE A 367 13.72 -12.74 0.98
N SER A 368 13.21 -12.69 -0.24
CA SER A 368 13.82 -13.36 -1.40
C SER A 368 15.07 -12.61 -1.87
N GLU A 369 16.11 -13.33 -2.28
CA GLU A 369 17.26 -12.78 -3.02
C GLU A 369 16.94 -12.72 -4.52
N THR A 370 17.55 -11.79 -5.29
CA THR A 370 17.27 -11.54 -6.72
C THR A 370 17.36 -12.77 -7.65
N ALA A 371 18.00 -13.85 -7.20
CA ALA A 371 18.04 -15.13 -7.92
C ALA A 371 16.81 -16.02 -7.67
N GLY A 372 15.77 -15.51 -6.98
CA GLY A 372 14.63 -16.28 -6.49
C GLY A 372 14.99 -17.23 -5.35
N MET A 373 16.16 -17.04 -4.73
CA MET A 373 16.66 -17.89 -3.66
C MET A 373 16.10 -17.39 -2.33
N PRO A 374 15.67 -18.28 -1.42
CA PRO A 374 15.17 -17.86 -0.11
C PRO A 374 16.31 -17.26 0.72
N GLY A 375 16.13 -16.01 1.18
CA GLY A 375 17.05 -15.33 2.09
C GLY A 375 16.89 -15.75 3.54
N ASN A 376 17.54 -15.03 4.45
CA ASN A 376 17.54 -15.30 5.90
C ASN A 376 17.18 -14.08 6.76
N LEU A 377 16.54 -13.09 6.15
CA LEU A 377 16.09 -11.87 6.79
C LEU A 377 14.57 -11.87 6.87
N LEU A 378 14.06 -11.51 8.03
CA LEU A 378 12.66 -11.17 8.26
C LEU A 378 12.55 -9.64 8.30
N PHE A 379 11.57 -9.07 7.62
CA PHE A 379 11.27 -7.66 7.70
C PHE A 379 9.82 -7.45 8.10
N VAL A 380 9.58 -6.52 9.02
CA VAL A 380 8.23 -6.01 9.28
C VAL A 380 8.26 -4.55 8.84
N PRO A 381 7.72 -4.23 7.65
CA PRO A 381 7.73 -2.87 7.13
C PRO A 381 7.09 -1.89 8.12
N PRO A 382 7.68 -0.70 8.33
CA PRO A 382 7.13 0.30 9.24
C PRO A 382 6.01 1.08 8.53
N VAL A 383 4.90 0.40 8.26
CA VAL A 383 3.71 0.98 7.62
C VAL A 383 2.63 1.34 8.63
N ALA A 384 1.84 2.35 8.30
CA ALA A 384 0.72 2.79 9.12
C ALA A 384 -0.33 1.68 9.27
N ASP A 385 -0.57 1.27 10.53
CA ASP A 385 -1.66 0.36 10.85
C ASP A 385 -2.95 1.15 11.15
N HIS A 386 -4.12 0.54 10.91
CA HIS A 386 -5.43 1.15 11.17
C HIS A 386 -5.66 2.53 10.50
N ALA A 387 -5.15 2.72 9.28
CA ALA A 387 -5.32 3.95 8.54
C ALA A 387 -6.80 4.27 8.22
N GLN A 388 -7.17 5.54 8.30
CA GLN A 388 -8.46 6.07 7.86
C GLN A 388 -8.36 6.56 6.42
N PHE A 389 -9.37 6.22 5.62
CA PHE A 389 -9.42 6.58 4.21
C PHE A 389 -10.45 7.67 3.97
N GLY A 390 -10.01 8.75 3.35
CA GLY A 390 -10.87 9.81 2.85
C GLY A 390 -11.71 9.36 1.65
N VAL A 391 -12.55 10.27 1.16
CA VAL A 391 -13.27 10.07 -0.09
C VAL A 391 -12.30 9.95 -1.27
N VAL A 392 -12.69 9.19 -2.29
CA VAL A 392 -11.95 9.11 -3.55
C VAL A 392 -12.06 10.46 -4.26
N LEU A 393 -10.96 11.21 -4.27
CA LEU A 393 -10.84 12.54 -4.88
C LEU A 393 -10.83 12.44 -6.40
N GLU A 394 -9.96 11.57 -6.90
CA GLU A 394 -9.82 11.30 -8.33
C GLU A 394 -10.04 9.82 -8.61
N GLU A 395 -10.64 9.53 -9.75
CA GLU A 395 -10.90 8.18 -10.21
C GLU A 395 -10.74 8.15 -11.74
N ALA A 396 -9.79 7.35 -12.21
CA ALA A 396 -9.56 7.13 -13.64
C ALA A 396 -9.63 5.62 -13.95
N THR A 397 -10.03 5.28 -15.17
CA THR A 397 -10.08 3.89 -15.64
C THR A 397 -9.33 3.77 -16.95
N LEU A 398 -8.50 2.73 -17.10
CA LEU A 398 -7.90 2.34 -18.37
C LEU A 398 -8.64 1.11 -18.91
N LEU A 399 -9.10 1.18 -20.14
CA LEU A 399 -9.94 0.17 -20.78
C LEU A 399 -9.35 -0.20 -22.14
N ARG A 400 -9.20 -1.49 -22.45
CA ARG A 400 -8.87 -1.93 -23.81
C ARG A 400 -10.12 -1.89 -24.69
N ASP A 401 -9.98 -1.33 -25.88
CA ASP A 401 -10.98 -1.36 -26.94
C ASP A 401 -10.44 -2.22 -28.10
N GLU A 402 -10.88 -3.47 -28.14
CA GLU A 402 -10.45 -4.45 -29.14
C GLU A 402 -10.94 -4.11 -30.55
N MET A 403 -12.05 -3.36 -30.70
CA MET A 403 -12.56 -2.97 -32.01
C MET A 403 -11.74 -1.83 -32.61
N ALA A 404 -11.34 -0.86 -31.78
CA ALA A 404 -10.54 0.29 -32.20
C ALA A 404 -9.02 0.04 -32.09
N ASN A 405 -8.60 -1.11 -31.54
CA ASN A 405 -7.21 -1.48 -31.27
C ASN A 405 -6.46 -0.36 -30.50
N LEU A 406 -7.07 0.15 -29.43
CA LEU A 406 -6.51 1.20 -28.59
C LEU A 406 -6.92 1.04 -27.13
N VAL A 407 -6.31 1.82 -26.24
CA VAL A 407 -6.70 1.93 -24.83
C VAL A 407 -7.39 3.27 -24.60
N TRP A 408 -8.52 3.26 -23.89
CA TRP A 408 -9.17 4.46 -23.40
C TRP A 408 -8.75 4.76 -21.96
N GLY A 409 -8.20 5.95 -21.73
CA GLY A 409 -8.12 6.55 -20.39
C GLY A 409 -9.37 7.37 -20.11
N VAL A 410 -10.14 6.98 -19.11
CA VAL A 410 -11.42 7.61 -18.77
C VAL A 410 -11.33 8.24 -17.40
N GLU A 411 -11.43 9.57 -17.33
CA GLU A 411 -11.59 10.27 -16.06
C GLU A 411 -13.05 10.16 -15.60
N ARG A 412 -13.27 9.46 -14.50
CA ARG A 412 -14.59 9.39 -13.86
C ARG A 412 -14.76 10.55 -12.89
N LYS A 413 -13.74 10.80 -12.07
CA LYS A 413 -13.70 11.89 -11.10
C LYS A 413 -12.34 12.58 -11.14
N VAL A 414 -12.37 13.89 -10.96
CA VAL A 414 -11.17 14.72 -10.77
C VAL A 414 -11.33 15.56 -9.50
N GLU A 415 -10.24 16.08 -8.95
CA GLU A 415 -10.32 17.06 -7.88
C GLU A 415 -10.91 18.36 -8.43
N GLY A 416 -12.07 18.76 -7.92
CA GLY A 416 -12.67 20.06 -8.24
C GLY A 416 -11.93 21.20 -7.56
N GLU A 417 -12.14 22.43 -8.06
CA GLU A 417 -11.58 23.65 -7.48
C GLU A 417 -12.04 23.86 -6.03
N ASP A 418 -13.21 23.33 -5.65
CA ASP A 418 -13.68 23.32 -4.25
C ASP A 418 -13.06 22.21 -3.38
N GLY A 419 -12.00 21.53 -3.85
CA GLY A 419 -11.27 20.47 -3.13
C GLY A 419 -12.10 19.21 -2.90
N ARG A 420 -13.17 19.00 -3.67
CA ARG A 420 -14.05 17.82 -3.57
C ARG A 420 -14.03 17.03 -4.87
N PRO A 421 -14.46 15.76 -4.86
CA PRO A 421 -14.56 14.98 -6.08
C PRO A 421 -15.59 15.59 -7.04
N LEU A 422 -15.16 15.90 -8.25
CA LEU A 422 -15.99 16.36 -9.36
C LEU A 422 -16.22 15.20 -10.34
N ASP A 423 -17.48 14.76 -10.46
CA ASP A 423 -17.88 13.78 -11.48
C ASP A 423 -17.78 14.41 -12.88
N ARG A 424 -16.95 13.82 -13.75
CA ARG A 424 -16.67 14.38 -15.07
C ARG A 424 -17.87 14.30 -16.01
N ALA A 425 -18.68 13.24 -15.94
CA ALA A 425 -19.86 13.12 -16.80
C ALA A 425 -20.89 14.20 -16.45
N GLN A 426 -21.13 14.42 -15.16
CA GLN A 426 -22.02 15.49 -14.71
C GLN A 426 -21.48 16.89 -15.04
N ALA A 427 -20.16 17.09 -14.92
CA ALA A 427 -19.54 18.37 -15.26
C ALA A 427 -19.70 18.67 -16.77
N LEU A 428 -19.49 17.69 -17.64
CA LEU A 428 -19.68 17.82 -19.08
C LEU A 428 -21.14 18.08 -19.44
N GLN A 429 -22.09 17.39 -18.79
CA GLN A 429 -23.51 17.64 -19.01
C GLN A 429 -23.89 19.11 -18.74
N ARG A 430 -23.38 19.71 -17.66
CA ARG A 430 -23.62 21.13 -17.34
C ARG A 430 -23.02 22.10 -18.36
N GLU A 431 -21.98 21.70 -19.09
CA GLU A 431 -21.41 22.52 -20.17
C GLU A 431 -22.27 22.44 -21.44
N THR A 432 -22.83 21.26 -21.70
CA THR A 432 -23.59 20.95 -22.91
C THR A 432 -25.09 21.24 -22.80
N ASP A 433 -25.61 21.66 -21.62
CA ASP A 433 -27.02 22.04 -21.42
C ASP A 433 -27.41 23.27 -22.29
N ALA A 434 -27.51 23.04 -23.59
CA ALA A 434 -28.35 23.74 -24.54
C ALA A 434 -29.76 23.11 -24.44
N PRO A 435 -30.84 23.88 -24.68
CA PRO A 435 -32.18 23.31 -24.77
C PRO A 435 -32.15 22.15 -25.78
N PRO A 436 -32.81 21.00 -25.51
CA PRO A 436 -32.92 19.96 -26.52
C PRO A 436 -33.55 20.61 -27.76
N GLU A 437 -32.83 20.59 -28.88
CA GLU A 437 -33.42 20.93 -30.16
C GLU A 437 -34.62 19.99 -30.33
N ALA A 438 -35.79 20.59 -30.54
CA ALA A 438 -37.00 19.81 -30.76
C ALA A 438 -36.70 18.83 -31.89
N LEU A 439 -37.00 17.53 -31.68
CA LEU A 439 -36.91 16.48 -32.70
C LEU A 439 -37.55 17.01 -33.99
N ALA A 440 -36.72 17.54 -34.89
CA ALA A 440 -37.18 18.08 -36.14
C ALA A 440 -37.37 16.89 -37.07
N ASN A 441 -38.52 16.85 -37.74
CA ASN A 441 -38.75 15.94 -38.86
C ASN A 441 -37.98 16.45 -40.10
N GLY A 442 -36.68 16.71 -39.93
CA GLY A 442 -35.78 17.19 -40.98
C GLY A 442 -35.19 16.06 -41.81
N PRO A 443 -34.50 16.38 -42.92
CA PRO A 443 -33.76 15.39 -43.70
C PRO A 443 -32.71 14.68 -42.83
N LEU A 444 -32.44 13.40 -43.11
CA LEU A 444 -31.41 12.65 -42.39
C LEU A 444 -30.03 13.23 -42.67
N THR A 445 -29.31 13.63 -41.62
CA THR A 445 -27.89 13.97 -41.67
C THR A 445 -27.08 12.72 -41.45
N TYR A 446 -26.26 12.36 -42.43
CA TYR A 446 -25.29 11.29 -42.29
C TYR A 446 -24.07 11.79 -41.50
N THR A 447 -23.86 11.17 -40.35
CA THR A 447 -22.72 11.39 -39.47
C THR A 447 -21.82 10.18 -39.55
N LEU A 448 -20.66 10.35 -40.20
CA LEU A 448 -19.67 9.28 -40.37
C LEU A 448 -19.21 8.70 -39.02
N GLN A 449 -19.03 9.56 -38.02
CA GLN A 449 -18.54 9.19 -36.70
C GLN A 449 -19.04 10.18 -35.63
N THR A 450 -19.56 9.68 -34.51
CA THR A 450 -19.91 10.54 -33.36
C THR A 450 -18.68 11.00 -32.58
N GLY A 451 -18.78 12.12 -31.88
CA GLY A 451 -17.78 12.51 -30.89
C GLY A 451 -17.73 11.54 -29.71
N VAL A 452 -16.57 11.49 -29.05
CA VAL A 452 -16.40 10.77 -27.78
C VAL A 452 -16.53 11.80 -26.65
N PRO A 453 -17.03 11.46 -25.44
CA PRO A 453 -17.07 12.40 -24.34
C PRO A 453 -15.69 12.96 -23.96
N ALA A 454 -15.61 14.23 -23.59
CA ALA A 454 -14.34 14.96 -23.35
C ALA A 454 -13.52 14.50 -22.13
N ASN A 455 -13.98 13.48 -21.42
CA ASN A 455 -13.28 12.83 -20.32
C ASN A 455 -12.70 11.47 -20.72
N TRP A 456 -12.74 11.11 -22.00
CA TRP A 456 -12.12 9.92 -22.57
C TRP A 456 -10.94 10.33 -23.46
N PHE A 457 -9.80 9.69 -23.21
CA PHE A 457 -8.53 10.02 -23.84
C PHE A 457 -7.97 8.79 -24.54
N PRO A 458 -7.70 8.84 -25.85
CA PRO A 458 -7.15 7.71 -26.57
C PRO A 458 -5.67 7.54 -26.23
N ILE A 459 -5.28 6.32 -25.91
CA ILE A 459 -3.92 5.87 -25.66
C ILE A 459 -3.62 4.80 -26.70
N ALA A 460 -2.64 5.06 -27.56
CA ALA A 460 -2.32 4.20 -28.68
C ALA A 460 -0.82 3.93 -28.76
N ASP A 461 -0.45 2.88 -29.48
CA ASP A 461 0.93 2.45 -29.64
C ASP A 461 1.84 3.55 -30.18
N VAL A 462 3.07 3.57 -29.69
CA VAL A 462 4.12 4.45 -30.18
C VAL A 462 4.85 3.76 -31.35
N PRO A 463 4.79 4.31 -32.58
CA PRO A 463 5.50 3.71 -33.70
C PRO A 463 7.00 3.56 -33.43
N GLY A 464 7.53 2.35 -33.59
CA GLY A 464 8.94 2.04 -33.38
C GLY A 464 9.35 1.77 -31.92
N GLN A 465 8.43 1.82 -30.96
CA GLN A 465 8.68 1.43 -29.57
C GLN A 465 7.73 0.30 -29.17
N PRO A 466 8.18 -0.96 -29.18
CA PRO A 466 7.33 -2.09 -28.82
C PRO A 466 6.90 -1.98 -27.35
N ARG A 467 5.64 -2.34 -27.06
CA ARG A 467 5.04 -2.34 -25.71
C ARG A 467 4.95 -0.96 -25.04
N MET A 468 5.07 0.12 -25.81
CA MET A 468 4.85 1.47 -25.32
C MET A 468 3.63 2.07 -26.01
N MET A 469 2.72 2.59 -25.20
CA MET A 469 1.58 3.37 -25.66
C MET A 469 1.74 4.81 -25.18
N LYS A 470 1.15 5.76 -25.89
CA LYS A 470 1.10 7.17 -25.49
C LYS A 470 -0.30 7.73 -25.59
N LEU A 471 -0.60 8.69 -24.72
CA LEU A 471 -1.83 9.46 -24.84
C LEU A 471 -1.76 10.36 -26.08
N VAL A 472 -2.60 10.07 -27.08
CA VAL A 472 -2.57 10.70 -28.40
C VAL A 472 -3.42 11.97 -28.39
N PRO A 473 -2.96 13.07 -29.01
CA PRO A 473 -3.83 14.21 -29.27
C PRO A 473 -5.03 13.80 -30.13
N PHE A 474 -6.22 14.17 -29.71
CA PHE A 474 -7.44 14.06 -30.51
C PHE A 474 -7.99 15.47 -30.72
N ASP A 475 -8.34 15.84 -31.96
CA ASP A 475 -8.65 17.23 -32.34
C ASP A 475 -9.79 17.86 -31.53
N GLN A 476 -10.65 17.05 -30.91
CA GLN A 476 -11.73 17.53 -30.01
C GLN A 476 -11.22 17.97 -28.63
N PHE A 477 -10.02 17.55 -28.18
CA PHE A 477 -9.51 17.79 -26.81
C PHE A 477 -8.04 18.26 -26.83
N SER A 478 -7.84 19.57 -26.95
CA SER A 478 -6.51 20.19 -27.02
C SER A 478 -5.73 20.12 -25.69
N GLU A 479 -6.43 20.13 -24.54
CA GLU A 479 -5.86 20.33 -23.20
C GLU A 479 -5.42 19.03 -22.47
N GLY A 480 -5.80 17.83 -22.95
CA GLY A 480 -5.47 16.55 -22.31
C GLY A 480 -6.24 16.28 -21.00
N PRO A 481 -5.84 15.26 -20.22
CA PRO A 481 -6.45 14.95 -18.92
C PRO A 481 -6.35 16.13 -17.94
N ARG A 482 -7.42 16.35 -17.17
CA ARG A 482 -7.47 17.36 -16.10
C ARG A 482 -6.94 16.82 -14.77
N GLY A 483 -7.21 15.55 -14.48
CA GLY A 483 -6.78 14.87 -13.27
C GLY A 483 -5.31 14.46 -13.33
N ARG A 484 -4.79 14.09 -12.16
CA ARG A 484 -3.39 13.71 -11.97
C ARG A 484 -3.15 12.23 -12.22
N LEU A 485 -4.18 11.39 -12.23
CA LEU A 485 -4.03 9.94 -12.37
C LEU A 485 -3.55 9.47 -13.74
N LEU A 486 -3.98 10.13 -14.82
CA LEU A 486 -3.56 9.79 -16.18
C LEU A 486 -2.25 10.51 -16.55
N PRO A 487 -1.47 9.98 -17.50
CA PRO A 487 -0.34 10.71 -18.07
C PRO A 487 -0.80 12.02 -18.70
N ALA A 488 0.09 13.01 -18.71
CA ALA A 488 -0.15 14.22 -19.48
C ALA A 488 -0.23 13.90 -20.99
N LYS A 489 -0.66 14.87 -21.79
CA LYS A 489 -0.66 14.76 -23.25
C LYS A 489 0.72 14.34 -23.78
N GLY A 490 0.76 13.27 -24.58
CA GLY A 490 1.99 12.68 -25.09
C GLY A 490 2.78 11.85 -24.07
N GLY A 491 2.29 11.73 -22.84
CA GLY A 491 2.84 10.85 -21.82
C GLY A 491 2.62 9.38 -22.16
N GLU A 492 3.55 8.55 -21.70
CA GLU A 492 3.66 7.15 -22.08
C GLU A 492 3.19 6.22 -20.97
N ILE A 493 2.67 5.05 -21.36
CA ILE A 493 2.29 3.92 -20.49
C ILE A 493 2.77 2.64 -21.15
N PHE A 494 3.31 1.71 -20.35
CA PHE A 494 3.65 0.38 -20.82
C PHE A 494 2.38 -0.44 -21.14
N GLU A 495 2.39 -1.15 -22.27
CA GLU A 495 1.23 -1.88 -22.78
C GLU A 495 0.78 -2.99 -21.81
N GLU A 496 1.74 -3.66 -21.17
CA GLU A 496 1.52 -4.71 -20.18
C GLU A 496 0.79 -4.25 -18.92
N GLU A 497 0.83 -2.96 -18.60
CA GLU A 497 0.20 -2.41 -17.39
C GLU A 497 -1.31 -2.26 -17.54
N VAL A 498 -1.83 -2.38 -18.77
CA VAL A 498 -3.27 -2.38 -19.05
C VAL A 498 -3.71 -3.78 -19.46
N PRO A 499 -4.11 -4.66 -18.52
CA PRO A 499 -4.62 -5.98 -18.85
C PRO A 499 -6.02 -5.91 -19.47
N ARG A 500 -6.55 -7.04 -19.92
CA ARG A 500 -7.89 -7.13 -20.55
C ARG A 500 -9.01 -6.70 -19.61
N GLU A 501 -8.88 -7.00 -18.32
CA GLU A 501 -9.79 -6.58 -17.27
C GLU A 501 -9.75 -5.06 -17.01
N GLY A 502 -8.84 -4.34 -17.66
CA GLY A 502 -8.61 -2.91 -17.46
C GLY A 502 -8.00 -2.58 -16.10
N VAL A 503 -7.78 -1.29 -15.88
CA VAL A 503 -7.19 -0.76 -14.65
C VAL A 503 -8.09 0.28 -14.05
N ARG A 504 -8.27 0.25 -12.73
CA ARG A 504 -8.88 1.33 -11.97
C ARG A 504 -7.81 2.02 -11.13
N LEU A 505 -7.65 3.32 -11.37
CA LEU A 505 -6.80 4.20 -10.58
C LEU A 505 -7.68 5.05 -9.66
N CYS A 506 -7.28 5.16 -8.40
CA CYS A 506 -7.98 5.99 -7.41
C CYS A 506 -6.96 6.83 -6.65
N GLN A 507 -7.30 8.09 -6.38
CA GLN A 507 -6.52 8.94 -5.48
C GLN A 507 -7.38 9.34 -4.28
N ARG A 508 -6.83 9.24 -3.07
CA ARG A 508 -7.52 9.63 -1.83
C ARG A 508 -6.55 10.10 -0.76
N TYR A 509 -7.05 10.87 0.20
CA TYR A 509 -6.32 11.13 1.44
C TYR A 509 -6.32 9.88 2.33
N VAL A 510 -5.19 9.63 2.96
CA VAL A 510 -5.01 8.63 4.00
C VAL A 510 -4.55 9.36 5.25
N MET A 511 -5.12 9.02 6.40
CA MET A 511 -4.70 9.54 7.69
C MET A 511 -4.41 8.39 8.64
N ALA A 512 -3.27 8.43 9.32
CA ALA A 512 -2.95 7.45 10.34
C ALA A 512 -2.23 8.09 11.52
N ARG A 513 -2.43 7.52 12.70
CA ARG A 513 -1.67 7.88 13.89
C ARG A 513 -0.50 6.93 14.04
N TRP A 514 0.69 7.47 14.18
CA TRP A 514 1.89 6.67 14.35
C TRP A 514 2.17 6.37 15.81
N PHE A 515 3.02 5.37 16.07
CA PHE A 515 3.33 4.94 17.44
C PHE A 515 4.10 6.00 18.24
N ASN A 516 4.69 7.00 17.57
CA ASN A 516 5.27 8.18 18.22
C ASN A 516 4.19 9.17 18.74
N GLY A 517 2.92 8.93 18.43
CA GLY A 517 1.77 9.75 18.84
C GLY A 517 1.34 10.81 17.82
N GLU A 518 2.15 11.07 16.79
CA GLU A 518 1.87 12.05 15.73
C GLU A 518 0.86 11.52 14.72
N THR A 519 0.20 12.44 14.00
CA THR A 519 -0.77 12.12 12.94
C THR A 519 -0.16 12.47 11.60
N PHE A 520 -0.18 11.51 10.69
CA PHE A 520 0.30 11.68 9.32
C PHE A 520 -0.88 11.66 8.38
N VAL A 521 -0.91 12.63 7.46
CA VAL A 521 -1.91 12.70 6.38
C VAL A 521 -1.16 12.76 5.05
N TRP A 522 -1.48 11.88 4.12
CA TRP A 522 -0.86 11.87 2.80
C TRP A 522 -1.90 11.59 1.73
N ARG A 523 -1.59 11.98 0.50
CA ARG A 523 -2.43 11.64 -0.66
C ARG A 523 -1.82 10.44 -1.36
N ARG A 524 -2.57 9.33 -1.40
CA ARG A 524 -2.16 8.06 -1.97
C ARG A 524 -2.86 7.82 -3.30
N THR A 525 -2.12 7.26 -4.25
CA THR A 525 -2.63 6.69 -5.50
C THR A 525 -2.69 5.17 -5.39
N GLU A 526 -3.79 4.58 -5.84
CA GLU A 526 -4.04 3.14 -5.78
C GLU A 526 -4.32 2.60 -7.17
N ARG A 527 -3.72 1.44 -7.48
CA ARG A 527 -4.06 0.62 -8.64
C ARG A 527 -4.83 -0.61 -8.21
N ALA A 528 -6.02 -0.77 -8.78
CA ALA A 528 -6.83 -1.96 -8.65
C ALA A 528 -7.18 -2.52 -10.02
N THR A 529 -7.55 -3.80 -10.06
CA THR A 529 -8.13 -4.41 -11.27
C THR A 529 -9.40 -3.65 -11.66
N GLY A 530 -9.54 -3.38 -12.96
CA GLY A 530 -10.74 -2.80 -13.53
C GLY A 530 -11.94 -3.77 -13.51
N ARG A 531 -12.97 -3.43 -14.27
CA ARG A 531 -14.16 -4.28 -14.47
C ARG A 531 -14.30 -4.76 -15.91
N GLY A 532 -13.26 -4.62 -16.73
CA GLY A 532 -13.26 -4.92 -18.15
C GLY A 532 -13.97 -3.84 -18.99
N GLU A 533 -14.37 -4.26 -20.19
CA GLU A 533 -14.95 -3.49 -21.30
C GLU A 533 -15.84 -2.30 -20.86
N GLY A 534 -15.63 -1.15 -21.50
CA GLY A 534 -16.53 -0.01 -21.46
C GLY A 534 -16.75 0.54 -22.86
N SER A 535 -17.97 0.97 -23.15
CA SER A 535 -18.28 1.60 -24.44
C SER A 535 -18.15 3.11 -24.32
N SER A 536 -17.36 3.71 -25.22
CA SER A 536 -17.23 5.16 -25.39
C SER A 536 -18.51 5.80 -25.95
N GLY A 537 -19.47 4.99 -26.40
CA GLY A 537 -20.63 5.45 -27.17
C GLY A 537 -20.27 5.86 -28.60
N LEU A 538 -19.02 5.62 -29.03
CA LEU A 538 -18.57 5.86 -30.40
C LEU A 538 -19.37 5.00 -31.37
N ARG A 539 -20.00 5.66 -32.33
CA ARG A 539 -20.82 5.05 -33.36
C ARG A 539 -20.37 5.58 -34.71
N PHE A 540 -20.35 4.69 -35.69
CA PHE A 540 -20.00 5.00 -37.07
C PHE A 540 -21.24 4.86 -37.94
N ASP A 541 -21.26 5.58 -39.06
CA ASP A 541 -22.28 5.45 -40.11
C ASP A 541 -23.72 5.66 -39.62
N ILE A 542 -23.96 6.74 -38.86
CA ILE A 542 -25.30 7.05 -38.33
C ILE A 542 -26.02 8.02 -39.26
N ALA A 543 -27.32 7.80 -39.45
CA ALA A 543 -28.22 8.77 -40.05
C ALA A 543 -29.21 9.26 -38.98
N GLU A 544 -29.13 10.54 -38.59
CA GLU A 544 -30.03 11.15 -37.60
C GLU A 544 -30.86 12.28 -38.25
N PRO A 545 -32.13 12.48 -37.87
CA PRO A 545 -32.92 13.60 -38.37
C PRO A 545 -32.26 14.93 -37.99
N SER A 546 -32.08 15.83 -38.96
CA SER A 546 -31.65 17.21 -38.71
C SER A 546 -32.70 18.04 -38.01
#